data_AF-A0A836WSN6-F1
#
_entry.id   AF-A0A836WSN6-F1
#
_cell.length_a   1.000
_cell.length_b   1.000
_cell.length_c   1.000
_cell.angle_alpha   90.00
_cell.angle_beta   90.00
_cell.angle_gamma   90.00
#
_symmetry.space_group_name_H-M   'P 1'
#
loop_
_entity.id
_entity.type
_entity.pdbx_description
1 polymer ?
#
loop_
_entity_poly.entity_id
_entity_poly.type
_entity_poly.pdbx_seq_one_letter_code
_entity_poly.pdbx_strand_id
1 'polypeptide(L)'
;MTRLNDLEHVLRCELLNPSSSFSIGCFGAIAEFHRAADEPLTDFAPDRLTAATARGALRIDLKASIIALAYETLSGRPGRWQHGVVFCLPQSDAAKNAQSALTELGPDNHAI
;
A
#
# COMPACT_ATOMS: atom_id res chain seq x y z
N MET A 1 -11.40 -2.49 -17.27
CA MET A 1 -11.18 -1.41 -16.29
C MET A 1 -11.62 -1.98 -14.95
N THR A 2 -10.68 -2.28 -14.05
CA THR A 2 -10.97 -2.86 -12.72
C THR A 2 -11.78 -1.87 -11.91
N ARG A 3 -12.86 -2.30 -11.25
CA ARG A 3 -13.70 -1.39 -10.46
C ARG A 3 -13.00 -1.12 -9.12
N LEU A 4 -13.21 0.07 -8.55
CA LEU A 4 -12.62 0.45 -7.25
C LEU A 4 -12.95 -0.57 -6.14
N ASN A 5 -14.17 -1.13 -6.15
CA ASN A 5 -14.59 -2.15 -5.20
C ASN A 5 -13.79 -3.45 -5.32
N ASP A 6 -13.34 -3.82 -6.53
CA ASP A 6 -12.52 -5.02 -6.73
C ASP A 6 -11.12 -4.80 -6.11
N LEU A 7 -10.57 -3.59 -6.25
CA LEU A 7 -9.30 -3.22 -5.66
C LEU A 7 -9.36 -3.19 -4.12
N GLU A 8 -10.38 -2.54 -3.57
CA GLU A 8 -10.61 -2.51 -2.14
C GLU A 8 -10.74 -3.92 -1.55
N HIS A 9 -11.43 -4.82 -2.27
CA HIS A 9 -11.53 -6.22 -1.88
C HIS A 9 -10.17 -6.92 -1.85
N VAL A 10 -9.36 -6.80 -2.91
CA VAL A 10 -8.02 -7.39 -2.95
C VAL A 10 -7.15 -6.87 -1.81
N LEU A 11 -7.08 -5.56 -1.61
CA LEU A 11 -6.27 -4.98 -0.54
C LEU A 11 -6.75 -5.41 0.85
N ARG A 12 -8.06 -5.54 1.05
CA ARG A 12 -8.62 -6.07 2.29
C ARG A 12 -8.16 -7.51 2.55
N CYS A 13 -8.21 -8.37 1.53
CA CYS A 13 -7.72 -9.75 1.63
C CYS A 13 -6.23 -9.81 1.97
N GLU A 14 -5.40 -8.97 1.32
CA GLU A 14 -3.96 -8.94 1.55
C GLU A 14 -3.59 -8.37 2.93
N LEU A 15 -4.31 -7.37 3.45
CA LEU A 15 -4.12 -6.86 4.81
C LEU A 15 -4.44 -7.94 5.88
N LEU A 16 -5.42 -8.80 5.59
CA LEU A 16 -5.80 -9.92 6.47
C LEU A 16 -4.91 -11.15 6.30
N ASN A 17 -4.05 -11.19 5.29
CA ASN A 17 -3.18 -12.34 5.03
C ASN A 17 -1.83 -12.15 5.74
N PRO A 18 -1.49 -12.96 6.76
CA PRO A 18 -0.20 -12.85 7.44
C PRO A 18 1.00 -13.25 6.57
N SER A 19 0.76 -13.88 5.41
CA SER A 19 1.83 -14.16 4.44
C SER A 19 2.13 -12.97 3.53
N SER A 20 1.32 -11.93 3.59
CA SER A 20 1.48 -10.71 2.82
C SER A 20 2.29 -9.69 3.61
N SER A 21 2.96 -8.81 2.89
CA SER A 21 3.86 -7.83 3.48
C SER A 21 3.81 -6.55 2.66
N PHE A 22 3.92 -5.42 3.34
CA PHE A 22 3.79 -4.11 2.73
C PHE A 22 5.07 -3.34 2.95
N SER A 23 5.55 -2.69 1.89
CA SER A 23 6.69 -1.80 1.94
C SER A 23 6.31 -0.48 1.30
N ILE A 24 6.74 0.62 1.92
CA ILE A 24 6.56 1.98 1.45
C ILE A 24 7.96 2.56 1.29
N GLY A 25 8.33 2.92 0.07
CA GLY A 25 9.63 3.49 -0.24
C GLY A 25 9.49 4.81 -0.99
N CYS A 26 10.15 5.87 -0.52
CA CYS A 26 10.28 7.12 -1.26
C CYS A 26 11.56 7.86 -0.86
N PHE A 27 12.36 8.29 -1.83
CA PHE A 27 13.57 9.13 -1.64
C PHE A 27 14.52 8.67 -0.51
N GLY A 28 14.72 7.35 -0.35
CA GLY A 28 15.62 6.78 0.66
C GLY A 28 14.98 6.52 2.03
N ALA A 29 13.72 6.92 2.25
CA ALA A 29 12.92 6.46 3.37
C ALA A 29 12.23 5.14 3.00
N ILE A 30 12.28 4.17 3.89
CA ILE A 30 11.59 2.89 3.77
C ILE A 30 10.85 2.62 5.08
N ALA A 31 9.57 2.25 4.97
CA ALA A 31 8.79 1.69 6.06
C ALA A 31 8.23 0.34 5.61
N GLU A 32 8.15 -0.62 6.53
CA GLU A 32 7.66 -1.96 6.25
C GLU A 32 6.63 -2.36 7.30
N PHE A 33 5.62 -3.10 6.86
CA PHE A 33 4.61 -3.70 7.72
C PHE A 33 4.51 -5.19 7.41
N HIS A 34 4.89 -5.99 8.40
CA HIS A 34 4.86 -7.45 8.37
C HIS A 34 4.21 -7.94 9.66
N ARG A 35 3.24 -8.83 9.53
CA ARG A 35 2.55 -9.44 10.66
C ARG A 35 2.93 -10.91 10.77
N ALA A 36 3.31 -11.36 11.95
CA ALA A 36 3.52 -12.79 12.18
C ALA A 36 2.17 -13.54 12.17
N ALA A 37 2.16 -14.82 11.80
CA ALA A 37 0.91 -15.58 11.71
C ALA A 37 0.16 -15.70 13.05
N ASP A 38 0.88 -15.64 14.16
CA ASP A 38 0.38 -15.68 15.54
C ASP A 38 0.15 -14.29 16.16
N GLU A 39 0.44 -13.21 15.42
CA GLU A 39 0.24 -11.84 15.87
C GLU A 39 -1.21 -11.38 15.60
N PRO A 40 -2.01 -11.11 16.63
CA PRO A 40 -3.39 -10.67 16.44
C PRO A 40 -3.43 -9.23 15.94
N LEU A 41 -4.45 -8.93 15.13
CA LEU A 41 -4.79 -7.55 14.82
C LEU A 41 -5.46 -6.92 16.05
N THR A 42 -4.93 -5.79 16.50
CA THR A 42 -5.51 -5.00 17.60
C THR A 42 -6.61 -4.08 17.10
N ASP A 43 -6.50 -3.63 15.84
CA ASP A 43 -7.52 -2.88 15.13
C ASP A 43 -7.52 -3.28 13.65
N PHE A 44 -8.71 -3.57 13.13
CA PHE A 44 -8.94 -3.80 11.71
C PHE A 44 -10.30 -3.23 11.34
N ALA A 45 -10.27 -2.14 10.56
CA ALA A 45 -11.45 -1.43 10.09
C ALA A 45 -11.60 -1.69 8.59
N PRO A 46 -12.49 -2.61 8.16
CA PRO A 46 -12.62 -2.99 6.75
C PRO A 46 -13.03 -1.83 5.84
N ASP A 47 -13.76 -0.86 6.38
CA ASP A 47 -14.20 0.38 5.73
C ASP A 47 -13.08 1.42 5.58
N ARG A 48 -11.96 1.26 6.29
CA ARG A 48 -10.82 2.19 6.28
C ARG A 48 -9.51 1.57 5.79
N LEU A 49 -9.52 0.29 5.37
CA LEU A 49 -8.32 -0.48 4.96
C LEU A 49 -7.15 -0.28 5.95
N THR A 50 -7.46 -0.44 7.23
CA THR A 50 -6.51 -0.30 8.34
C THR A 50 -6.20 -1.67 8.92
N ALA A 51 -4.92 -1.95 9.21
CA ALA A 51 -4.48 -3.07 10.01
C ALA A 51 -3.49 -2.57 11.08
N ALA A 52 -3.74 -2.89 12.34
CA ALA A 52 -2.88 -2.55 13.47
C ALA A 52 -2.54 -3.78 14.31
N THR A 53 -1.36 -3.76 14.89
CA THR A 53 -0.84 -4.75 15.85
C THR A 53 -0.22 -4.01 17.03
N ALA A 54 0.25 -4.75 18.04
CA ALA A 54 1.04 -4.14 19.11
C ALA A 54 2.38 -3.54 18.64
N ARG A 55 2.88 -3.91 17.45
CA ARG A 55 4.18 -3.46 16.92
C ARG A 55 4.09 -2.29 15.94
N GLY A 56 2.90 -1.98 15.45
CA GLY A 56 2.69 -0.90 14.48
C GLY A 56 1.40 -1.09 13.69
N ALA A 57 1.15 -0.15 12.79
CA ALA A 57 -0.08 -0.09 12.01
C ALA A 57 0.16 0.41 10.57
N LEU A 58 -0.77 0.05 9.68
CA LEU A 58 -0.82 0.48 8.29
C LEU A 58 -2.26 0.86 7.94
N ARG A 59 -2.44 2.01 7.29
CA ARG A 59 -3.70 2.42 6.66
C ARG A 59 -3.47 2.78 5.20
N ILE A 60 -4.35 2.31 4.32
CA ILE A 60 -4.29 2.60 2.88
C ILE A 60 -5.55 3.38 2.47
N ASP A 61 -5.37 4.65 2.11
CA ASP A 61 -6.44 5.49 1.59
C ASP A 61 -6.49 5.40 0.04
N LEU A 62 -7.57 4.83 -0.50
CA LEU A 62 -7.78 4.72 -1.94
C LEU A 62 -8.43 5.98 -2.51
N LYS A 63 -7.84 6.53 -3.59
CA LYS A 63 -8.49 7.58 -4.39
C LYS A 63 -9.35 6.95 -5.49
N ALA A 64 -10.50 7.58 -5.76
CA ALA A 64 -11.40 7.15 -6.83
C ALA A 64 -10.74 7.17 -8.24
N SER A 65 -9.71 7.98 -8.44
CA SER A 65 -8.96 8.08 -9.70
C SER A 65 -7.83 7.07 -9.86
N ILE A 66 -7.65 6.12 -8.93
CA ILE A 66 -6.63 5.07 -9.06
C ILE A 66 -6.86 4.24 -10.33
N ILE A 67 -5.77 4.00 -11.05
CA ILE A 67 -5.71 3.13 -12.22
C ILE A 67 -4.84 1.93 -11.86
N ALA A 68 -5.44 0.75 -11.83
CA ALA A 68 -4.73 -0.50 -11.64
C ALA A 68 -4.25 -1.05 -12.99
N LEU A 69 -2.96 -1.35 -13.11
CA LEU A 69 -2.35 -1.97 -14.28
C LEU A 69 -1.66 -3.27 -13.89
N ALA A 70 -2.15 -4.38 -14.43
CA ALA A 70 -1.48 -5.67 -14.29
C ALA A 70 -0.25 -5.70 -15.21
N TYR A 71 0.83 -6.29 -14.71
CA TYR A 71 2.06 -6.48 -15.47
C TYR A 71 2.73 -7.79 -15.07
N GLU A 72 3.64 -8.22 -15.93
CA GLU A 72 4.46 -9.41 -15.71
C GLU A 72 5.92 -9.05 -15.96
N THR A 73 6.82 -9.65 -15.19
CA THR A 73 8.25 -9.54 -15.39
C THR A 73 8.90 -10.92 -15.35
N LEU A 74 10.07 -11.04 -15.97
CA LEU A 74 10.86 -12.26 -15.87
C LEU A 74 11.29 -12.48 -14.42
N SER A 75 11.09 -13.70 -13.92
CA SER A 75 11.66 -14.09 -12.64
C SER A 75 13.15 -14.41 -12.80
N GLY A 76 13.93 -14.17 -11.75
CA GLY A 76 15.30 -14.70 -11.66
C GLY A 76 15.38 -16.24 -11.64
N ARG A 77 14.24 -16.94 -11.49
CA ARG A 77 14.14 -18.40 -11.56
C ARG A 77 13.77 -18.84 -12.99
N PRO A 78 14.53 -19.77 -13.60
CA PRO A 78 14.24 -20.25 -14.95
C PRO A 78 12.80 -20.77 -15.11
N GLY A 79 12.17 -20.41 -16.24
CA GLY A 79 10.81 -20.86 -16.57
C GLY A 79 9.70 -20.28 -15.69
N ARG A 80 9.96 -19.18 -14.96
CA ARG A 80 8.95 -18.53 -14.09
C ARG A 80 8.79 -17.04 -14.43
N TRP A 81 7.60 -16.54 -14.12
CA TRP A 81 7.23 -15.14 -14.26
C TRP A 81 6.83 -14.58 -12.89
N GLN A 82 7.13 -13.31 -12.68
CA GLN A 82 6.53 -12.53 -11.59
C GLN A 82 5.34 -11.79 -12.16
N HIS A 83 4.25 -11.78 -11.40
CA HIS A 83 3.05 -11.03 -11.73
C HIS A 83 2.91 -9.92 -10.70
N GLY A 84 2.49 -8.75 -11.15
CA GLY A 84 2.27 -7.62 -10.27
C GLY A 84 1.11 -6.76 -10.77
N VAL A 85 0.62 -5.92 -9.87
CA VAL A 85 -0.31 -4.84 -10.21
C VAL A 85 0.33 -3.56 -9.71
N VAL A 86 0.45 -2.56 -10.59
CA VAL A 86 0.84 -1.20 -10.21
C VAL A 86 -0.41 -0.34 -10.10
N PHE A 87 -0.46 0.48 -9.05
CA PHE A 87 -1.51 1.46 -8.82
C PHE A 87 -0.98 2.84 -9.17
N CYS A 88 -1.54 3.42 -10.22
CA CYS A 88 -1.16 4.73 -10.72
C CYS A 88 -2.27 5.75 -10.46
N LEU A 89 -1.91 7.02 -10.49
CA LEU A 89 -2.84 8.15 -10.54
C LEU A 89 -2.61 8.92 -11.84
N PRO A 90 -3.64 9.59 -12.40
CA PRO A 90 -3.44 10.60 -13.44
C PRO A 90 -2.42 11.63 -13.00
N GLN A 91 -1.65 12.19 -13.94
CA GLN A 91 -0.56 13.10 -13.62
C GLN A 91 -1.01 14.30 -12.77
N SER A 92 -2.19 14.85 -13.02
CA SER A 92 -2.78 15.95 -12.23
C SER A 92 -2.97 15.60 -10.77
N ASP A 93 -3.29 14.34 -10.46
CA ASP A 93 -3.62 13.85 -9.12
C ASP A 93 -2.40 13.30 -8.39
N ALA A 94 -1.39 12.88 -9.17
CA ALA A 94 -0.10 12.41 -8.71
C ALA A 94 0.87 13.56 -8.39
N ALA A 95 0.69 14.73 -9.02
CA ALA A 95 1.47 15.92 -8.77
C ALA A 95 1.24 16.41 -7.32
N LYS A 96 2.04 15.91 -6.38
CA LYS A 96 2.16 16.49 -5.05
C LYS A 96 2.84 17.86 -5.14
N ASN A 97 2.66 18.69 -4.12
CA ASN A 97 3.31 19.99 -4.00
C ASN A 97 4.81 19.84 -4.29
N ALA A 98 5.22 20.27 -5.48
CA ALA A 98 6.60 20.21 -5.96
C ALA A 98 7.38 21.33 -5.29
N GLN A 99 7.63 21.17 -3.99
CA GLN A 99 8.44 22.11 -3.24
C GLN A 99 9.85 22.12 -3.86
N SER A 100 10.35 23.31 -4.15
CA SER A 100 11.68 23.49 -4.74
C SER A 100 12.83 23.26 -3.75
N ALA A 101 12.50 23.00 -2.48
CA ALA A 101 13.44 22.75 -1.40
C ALA A 101 12.84 21.76 -0.39
N LEU A 102 13.71 21.12 0.39
CA LEU A 102 13.30 20.29 1.52
C LEU A 102 12.58 21.16 2.54
N THR A 103 11.31 20.87 2.81
CA THR A 103 10.51 21.59 3.81
C THR A 103 9.98 20.60 4.84
N GLU A 104 10.01 21.01 6.10
CA GLU A 104 9.36 20.28 7.18
C GLU A 104 7.84 20.24 6.96
N LEU A 105 7.25 19.04 7.04
CA LEU A 105 5.80 18.85 6.91
C LEU A 105 5.04 18.99 8.24
N GLY A 106 5.77 19.03 9.36
CA GLY A 106 5.21 18.95 10.70
C GLY A 106 4.73 17.53 11.06
N PRO A 107 4.11 17.37 12.25
CA PRO A 107 3.59 16.08 12.70
C PRO A 107 2.38 15.62 11.88
N ASP A 108 2.28 14.31 11.65
CA ASP A 108 1.07 13.70 11.09
C ASP A 108 0.03 13.46 12.19
N ASN A 109 -0.96 14.35 12.28
CA ASN A 109 -2.06 14.25 13.25
C ASN A 109 -3.08 13.14 12.92
N HIS A 110 -2.91 12.47 11.79
CA HIS A 110 -3.77 11.36 11.35
C HIS A 110 -3.06 10.00 11.38
N ALA A 111 -1.84 9.95 11.91
CA ALA A 111 -1.13 8.71 12.20
C ALA A 111 -1.96 7.82 13.15
N ILE A 112 -1.82 6.51 12.98
CA ILE A 112 -2.50 5.47 13.77
C ILE A 112 -1.49 4.58 14.47
#